data_AF-A0C2Q2-F1
#
_entry.id   AF-A0C2Q2-F1
#
_cell.length_a   1.000
_cell.length_b   1.000
_cell.length_c   1.000
_cell.angle_alpha   90.00
_cell.angle_beta   90.00
_cell.angle_gamma   90.00
#
_symmetry.space_group_name_H-M   'P 1'
#
loop_
_entity.id
_entity.type
_entity.pdbx_description
1 polymer ?
#
loop_
_entity_poly.entity_id
_entity_poly.type
_entity_poly.pdbx_seq_one_letter_code
_entity_poly.pdbx_strand_id
1 'polypeptide(L)'
;MNIDKYQGDSIGLRLRVQRKTNTLWNIKFIKLQQIIFQQFLSDFLTQFQHVKKILSYSLLLNSLEQKYHFMFKSQLYSEQIPTEKIKKRKNSYIDSSHSTEIQENGFIEMLELINLENKVQVESDYLEGLLDPSVKRIVDYNNCYNKELFDSLIQDRIDLGNSLAKHLINDKSRALMVDWMIKVFGCRNFTNENTFFRAVNLMDAYLKNTEQQYNDSDIYLIGVTCIFIASKVEDIECFDIETIIIDLSHNKFSAYQIKTMEKDILETLNYNTNFPTLNEYLQYLKFQLFGQSQNQSVQSIYDTASHILKLCCHDFQMMQCQQMLLAASILGYTIYKYIELHQSSKEEQEKKNKNQKQQINNLIRIGQLKFDEYLNCFKKVEQVISFFERQYPRCVNLQKINIQN
;
A
#
# COMPACT_ATOMS: atom_id res chain seq x y z
N MET A 1 -19.64 70.50 35.54
CA MET A 1 -18.49 70.70 34.64
C MET A 1 -17.27 70.03 35.24
N ASN A 2 -16.78 69.01 34.52
CA ASN A 2 -15.44 68.40 34.50
C ASN A 2 -14.82 67.85 35.81
N ILE A 3 -15.09 66.56 36.07
CA ILE A 3 -14.12 65.62 36.63
C ILE A 3 -13.53 64.87 35.42
N ASP A 4 -12.50 65.41 34.79
CA ASP A 4 -11.88 64.79 33.60
C ASP A 4 -10.38 65.10 33.46
N LYS A 5 -9.63 65.08 34.56
CA LYS A 5 -8.17 65.33 34.49
C LYS A 5 -7.25 64.37 35.25
N TYR A 6 -7.74 63.28 35.84
CA TYR A 6 -6.86 62.35 36.59
C TYR A 6 -6.97 60.86 36.24
N GLN A 7 -7.62 60.48 35.13
CA GLN A 7 -7.65 59.07 34.68
C GLN A 7 -6.76 58.74 33.47
N GLY A 8 -6.10 59.73 32.85
CA GLY A 8 -5.25 59.50 31.67
C GLY A 8 -3.89 58.84 31.97
N ASP A 9 -3.25 59.17 33.10
CA ASP A 9 -1.86 58.77 33.34
C ASP A 9 -1.69 57.37 33.96
N SER A 10 -2.72 56.84 34.61
CA SER A 10 -2.70 55.50 35.22
C SER A 10 -2.92 54.37 34.19
N ILE A 11 -3.55 54.65 33.05
CA ILE A 11 -3.75 53.69 31.95
C ILE A 11 -2.48 53.59 31.08
N GLY A 12 -1.78 54.71 30.85
CA GLY A 12 -0.52 54.73 30.09
C GLY A 12 0.63 53.98 30.77
N LEU A 13 0.73 54.05 32.11
CA LEU A 13 1.72 53.30 32.89
C LEU A 13 1.39 51.79 32.94
N ARG A 14 0.11 51.41 33.06
CA ARG A 14 -0.29 49.98 32.99
C ARG A 14 0.01 49.36 31.64
N LEU A 15 -0.26 50.06 30.53
CA LEU A 15 0.03 49.53 29.18
C LEU A 15 1.54 49.47 28.87
N ARG A 16 2.36 50.38 29.43
CA ARG A 16 3.83 50.30 29.29
C ARG A 16 4.45 49.15 30.10
N VAL A 17 3.93 48.85 31.29
CA VAL A 17 4.38 47.70 32.07
C VAL A 17 3.96 46.39 31.39
N GLN A 18 2.73 46.30 30.88
CA GLN A 18 2.20 45.11 30.19
C GLN A 18 2.92 44.81 28.86
N ARG A 19 3.33 45.85 28.11
CA ARG A 19 4.15 45.67 26.90
C ARG A 19 5.58 45.22 27.23
N LYS A 20 6.20 45.74 28.30
CA LYS A 20 7.54 45.28 28.73
C LYS A 20 7.52 43.84 29.28
N THR A 21 6.48 43.44 30.00
CA THR A 21 6.33 42.06 30.48
C THR A 21 6.08 41.08 29.35
N ASN A 22 5.26 41.41 28.34
CA ASN A 22 5.06 40.55 27.17
C ASN A 22 6.31 40.42 26.29
N THR A 23 7.12 41.47 26.15
CA THR A 23 8.42 41.35 25.45
C THR A 23 9.43 40.51 26.24
N LEU A 24 9.45 40.61 27.58
CA LEU A 24 10.33 39.77 28.41
C LEU A 24 9.88 38.31 28.45
N TRP A 25 8.57 38.04 28.43
CA TRP A 25 8.02 36.69 28.26
C TRP A 25 8.34 36.12 26.89
N ASN A 26 8.19 36.91 25.80
CA ASN A 26 8.58 36.46 24.46
C ASN A 26 10.09 36.22 24.34
N ILE A 27 10.94 37.04 24.95
CA ILE A 27 12.40 36.81 24.95
C ILE A 27 12.77 35.58 25.80
N LYS A 28 12.11 35.35 26.95
CA LYS A 28 12.30 34.13 27.74
C LYS A 28 11.76 32.89 27.03
N PHE A 29 10.66 33.00 26.30
CA PHE A 29 10.05 31.92 25.51
C PHE A 29 10.90 31.57 24.28
N ILE A 30 11.46 32.58 23.59
CA ILE A 30 12.42 32.37 22.50
C ILE A 30 13.73 31.78 23.03
N LYS A 31 14.23 32.21 24.20
CA LYS A 31 15.40 31.58 24.84
C LYS A 31 15.11 30.14 25.28
N LEU A 32 13.91 29.85 25.79
CA LEU A 32 13.48 28.48 26.11
C LEU A 32 13.34 27.63 24.85
N GLN A 33 12.78 28.16 23.76
CA GLN A 33 12.72 27.46 22.48
C GLN A 33 14.12 27.27 21.87
N GLN A 34 15.04 28.23 22.03
CA GLN A 34 16.43 28.05 21.61
C GLN A 34 17.16 27.01 22.46
N ILE A 35 16.94 26.97 23.78
CA ILE A 35 17.51 25.94 24.65
C ILE A 35 16.92 24.57 24.30
N ILE A 36 15.60 24.45 24.14
CA ILE A 36 14.93 23.22 23.70
C ILE A 36 15.43 22.81 22.31
N PHE A 37 15.62 23.74 21.38
CA PHE A 37 16.15 23.46 20.04
C PHE A 37 17.64 23.11 20.06
N GLN A 38 18.45 23.69 20.94
CA GLN A 38 19.86 23.33 21.14
C GLN A 38 20.00 21.96 21.82
N GLN A 39 19.09 21.62 22.72
CA GLN A 39 19.03 20.33 23.39
C GLN A 39 18.49 19.25 22.44
N PHE A 40 17.50 19.59 21.60
CA PHE A 40 17.06 18.76 20.48
C PHE A 40 18.16 18.59 19.43
N LEU A 41 18.95 19.63 19.13
CA LEU A 41 20.12 19.54 18.25
C LEU A 41 21.25 18.72 18.88
N SER A 42 21.49 18.81 20.19
CA SER A 42 22.50 17.97 20.84
C SER A 42 22.07 16.51 20.85
N ASP A 43 20.80 16.25 21.15
CA ASP A 43 20.20 14.92 21.13
C ASP A 43 20.19 14.34 19.70
N PHE A 44 19.83 15.17 18.71
CA PHE A 44 19.87 14.84 17.28
C PHE A 44 21.32 14.62 16.79
N LEU A 45 22.31 15.36 17.30
CA LEU A 45 23.73 15.18 16.97
C LEU A 45 24.32 13.94 17.65
N THR A 46 23.92 13.60 18.88
CA THR A 46 24.27 12.31 19.52
C THR A 46 23.59 11.14 18.82
N GLN A 47 22.33 11.27 18.42
CA GLN A 47 21.66 10.30 17.57
C GLN A 47 22.33 10.21 16.19
N PHE A 48 22.84 11.32 15.63
CA PHE A 48 23.63 11.32 14.39
C PHE A 48 25.01 10.67 14.56
N GLN A 49 25.64 10.72 15.74
CA GLN A 49 26.86 9.97 16.02
C GLN A 49 26.58 8.46 16.15
N HIS A 50 25.43 8.08 16.74
CA HIS A 50 24.94 6.70 16.72
C HIS A 50 24.57 6.23 15.31
N VAL A 51 23.93 7.08 14.49
CA VAL A 51 23.63 6.82 13.08
C VAL A 51 24.90 6.81 12.23
N LYS A 52 25.93 7.61 12.52
CA LYS A 52 27.26 7.48 11.88
C LYS A 52 27.96 6.19 12.28
N LYS A 53 27.80 5.72 13.51
CA LYS A 53 28.26 4.37 13.91
C LYS A 53 27.48 3.29 13.16
N ILE A 54 26.15 3.38 13.08
CA ILE A 54 25.30 2.44 12.35
C ILE A 54 25.58 2.47 10.85
N LEU A 55 25.82 3.65 10.25
CA LEU A 55 26.24 3.81 8.86
C LEU A 55 27.69 3.36 8.64
N SER A 56 28.58 3.46 9.63
CA SER A 56 29.90 2.85 9.55
C SER A 56 29.83 1.33 9.61
N TYR A 57 28.87 0.77 10.37
CA TYR A 57 28.53 -0.65 10.35
C TYR A 57 27.81 -1.05 9.06
N SER A 58 26.98 -0.20 8.47
CA SER A 58 26.30 -0.46 7.18
C SER A 58 27.24 -0.32 5.99
N LEU A 59 28.26 0.56 6.06
CA LEU A 59 29.36 0.63 5.10
C LEU A 59 30.34 -0.54 5.27
N LEU A 60 30.57 -1.01 6.50
CA LEU A 60 31.32 -2.26 6.75
C LEU A 60 30.54 -3.47 6.24
N LEU A 61 29.23 -3.54 6.47
CA LEU A 61 28.33 -4.58 5.95
C LEU A 61 28.22 -4.50 4.43
N ASN A 62 28.10 -3.32 3.81
CA ASN A 62 28.15 -3.16 2.35
C ASN A 62 29.53 -3.50 1.78
N SER A 63 30.63 -3.23 2.50
CA SER A 63 31.97 -3.64 2.07
C SER A 63 32.17 -5.14 2.21
N LEU A 64 31.58 -5.77 3.24
CA LEU A 64 31.58 -7.22 3.43
C LEU A 64 30.67 -7.89 2.39
N GLU A 65 29.46 -7.38 2.15
CA GLU A 65 28.54 -7.83 1.10
C GLU A 65 29.15 -7.64 -0.28
N GLN A 66 29.82 -6.53 -0.58
CA GLN A 66 30.56 -6.38 -1.84
C GLN A 66 31.74 -7.35 -1.90
N LYS A 67 32.43 -7.62 -0.79
CA LYS A 67 33.54 -8.59 -0.74
C LYS A 67 33.04 -10.03 -0.91
N TYR A 68 31.88 -10.38 -0.35
CA TYR A 68 31.20 -11.68 -0.53
C TYR A 68 30.58 -11.81 -1.93
N HIS A 69 30.01 -10.73 -2.48
CA HIS A 69 29.47 -10.67 -3.83
C HIS A 69 30.60 -10.74 -4.89
N PHE A 70 31.77 -10.17 -4.60
CA PHE A 70 32.96 -10.30 -5.45
C PHE A 70 33.58 -11.71 -5.35
N MET A 71 33.59 -12.32 -4.16
CA MET A 71 34.05 -13.71 -3.95
C MET A 71 33.17 -14.72 -4.70
N PHE A 72 31.85 -14.48 -4.78
CA PHE A 72 30.91 -15.28 -5.56
C PHE A 72 31.02 -15.05 -7.08
N LYS A 73 31.36 -13.84 -7.54
CA LYS A 73 31.57 -13.55 -8.98
C LYS A 73 32.94 -13.98 -9.50
N SER A 74 33.98 -14.00 -8.67
CA SER A 74 35.32 -14.43 -9.07
C SER A 74 35.46 -15.94 -9.28
N GLN A 75 34.47 -16.75 -8.87
CA GLN A 75 34.45 -18.19 -9.13
C GLN A 75 33.79 -18.58 -10.47
N LEU A 76 33.22 -17.63 -11.24
CA LEU A 76 32.46 -17.98 -12.44
C LEU A 76 33.05 -17.53 -13.78
N TYR A 77 34.02 -16.62 -13.86
CA TYR A 77 34.69 -16.34 -15.15
C TYR A 77 36.11 -15.78 -14.97
N SER A 78 37.12 -16.64 -15.14
CA SER A 78 38.16 -16.48 -16.17
C SER A 78 39.27 -17.50 -15.93
N GLU A 79 39.53 -18.36 -16.92
CA GLU A 79 40.89 -18.56 -17.43
C GLU A 79 40.81 -19.26 -18.79
N GLN A 80 41.11 -18.53 -19.85
CA GLN A 80 41.50 -19.13 -21.13
C GLN A 80 42.99 -19.46 -21.05
N ILE A 81 43.33 -20.75 -21.10
CA ILE A 81 44.64 -21.24 -21.51
C ILE A 81 44.45 -22.07 -22.79
N PRO A 82 45.26 -21.89 -23.85
CA PRO A 82 45.11 -22.61 -25.10
C PRO A 82 45.83 -23.96 -25.13
N THR A 83 45.26 -24.86 -25.93
CA THR A 83 45.85 -26.01 -26.67
C THR A 83 46.21 -27.33 -25.94
N GLU A 84 45.62 -28.38 -26.51
CA GLU A 84 45.97 -29.81 -26.56
C GLU A 84 45.45 -30.81 -25.49
N LYS A 85 44.52 -31.65 -25.97
CA LYS A 85 44.25 -33.07 -25.66
C LYS A 85 44.35 -33.50 -24.18
N ILE A 86 43.21 -33.80 -23.56
CA ILE A 86 43.00 -35.03 -22.75
C ILE A 86 41.50 -35.35 -22.69
N LYS A 87 41.19 -36.64 -22.90
CA LYS A 87 39.87 -37.26 -22.95
C LYS A 87 39.19 -37.33 -21.58
N LYS A 88 37.85 -37.21 -21.60
CA LYS A 88 36.84 -37.73 -20.65
C LYS A 88 37.07 -37.45 -19.15
N ARG A 89 36.28 -36.53 -18.57
CA ARG A 89 35.76 -36.64 -17.20
C ARG A 89 34.43 -35.89 -17.06
N LYS A 90 33.51 -36.50 -16.31
CA LYS A 90 32.06 -36.23 -16.20
C LYS A 90 31.77 -34.83 -15.67
N ASN A 91 30.83 -34.12 -16.29
CA ASN A 91 30.16 -32.95 -15.70
C ASN A 91 29.30 -33.39 -14.51
N SER A 92 29.49 -32.77 -13.35
CA SER A 92 28.52 -32.72 -12.25
C SER A 92 27.50 -31.62 -12.54
N TYR A 93 26.23 -32.01 -12.51
CA TYR A 93 25.07 -31.13 -12.60
C TYR A 93 25.01 -30.23 -11.35
N ILE A 94 24.61 -28.97 -11.55
CA ILE A 94 24.10 -28.11 -10.47
C ILE A 94 22.66 -28.56 -10.21
N ASP A 95 22.38 -28.91 -8.96
CA ASP A 95 21.19 -29.63 -8.52
C ASP A 95 19.93 -28.75 -8.49
N SER A 96 18.87 -29.19 -9.17
CA SER A 96 17.53 -28.58 -9.18
C SER A 96 16.75 -28.80 -7.87
N SER A 97 17.33 -29.53 -6.91
CA SER A 97 16.72 -29.92 -5.63
C SER A 97 16.70 -28.79 -4.59
N HIS A 98 17.68 -27.89 -4.60
CA HIS A 98 17.76 -26.83 -3.59
C HIS A 98 16.73 -25.71 -3.78
N SER A 99 16.34 -25.36 -5.02
CA SER A 99 15.28 -24.37 -5.24
C SER A 99 13.89 -24.91 -4.88
N THR A 100 13.67 -26.22 -5.08
CA THR A 100 12.42 -26.88 -4.70
C THR A 100 12.29 -27.01 -3.17
N GLU A 101 13.37 -27.34 -2.46
CA GLU A 101 13.37 -27.42 -0.98
C GLU A 101 13.06 -26.07 -0.31
N ILE A 102 13.61 -24.97 -0.82
CA ILE A 102 13.34 -23.62 -0.27
C ILE A 102 11.87 -23.23 -0.47
N GLN A 103 11.29 -23.58 -1.62
CA GLN A 103 9.87 -23.32 -1.92
C GLN A 103 8.93 -24.19 -1.08
N GLU A 104 9.26 -25.47 -0.87
CA GLU A 104 8.49 -26.37 -0.02
C GLU A 104 8.52 -25.94 1.46
N ASN A 105 9.68 -25.51 1.97
CA ASN A 105 9.80 -25.00 3.33
C ASN A 105 9.00 -23.70 3.53
N GLY A 106 9.02 -22.80 2.55
CA GLY A 106 8.21 -21.58 2.57
C GLY A 106 6.70 -21.86 2.57
N PHE A 107 6.26 -22.86 1.80
CA PHE A 107 4.86 -23.28 1.78
C PHE A 107 4.38 -23.83 3.12
N ILE A 108 5.19 -24.68 3.79
CA ILE A 108 4.86 -25.25 5.09
C ILE A 108 4.75 -24.16 6.16
N GLU A 109 5.72 -23.25 6.24
CA GLU A 109 5.69 -22.12 7.19
C GLU A 109 4.44 -21.24 6.97
N MET A 110 4.08 -20.97 5.72
CA MET A 110 2.86 -20.22 5.38
C MET A 110 1.59 -20.93 5.88
N LEU A 111 1.49 -22.25 5.70
CA LEU A 111 0.37 -23.04 6.23
C LEU A 111 0.34 -23.06 7.76
N GLU A 112 1.49 -23.06 8.42
CA GLU A 112 1.57 -22.94 9.88
C GLU A 112 1.02 -21.59 10.34
N LEU A 113 1.38 -20.48 9.69
CA LEU A 113 0.87 -19.14 10.02
C LEU A 113 -0.67 -19.07 9.93
N ILE A 114 -1.28 -19.58 8.86
CA ILE A 114 -2.74 -19.67 8.71
C ILE A 114 -3.36 -20.48 9.87
N ASN A 115 -2.66 -21.52 10.30
CA ASN A 115 -3.15 -22.41 11.34
C ASN A 115 -2.92 -21.90 12.77
N LEU A 116 -1.95 -21.01 12.98
CA LEU A 116 -1.52 -20.49 14.29
C LEU A 116 -2.47 -19.48 14.91
N GLU A 117 -3.25 -18.71 14.14
CA GLU A 117 -4.22 -17.73 14.69
C GLU A 117 -5.21 -18.34 15.70
N ASN A 118 -5.46 -19.65 15.63
CA ASN A 118 -6.29 -20.37 16.60
C ASN A 118 -5.53 -20.76 17.89
N LYS A 119 -4.21 -20.92 17.88
CA LYS A 119 -3.45 -21.20 19.11
C LYS A 119 -3.31 -19.96 19.98
N VAL A 120 -3.10 -18.79 19.36
CA VAL A 120 -2.91 -17.53 20.08
C VAL A 120 -4.14 -17.17 20.92
N GLN A 121 -5.36 -17.51 20.52
CA GLN A 121 -6.54 -17.24 21.35
C GLN A 121 -6.72 -18.17 22.56
N VAL A 122 -6.24 -19.40 22.49
CA VAL A 122 -6.33 -20.35 23.61
C VAL A 122 -5.13 -20.18 24.55
N GLU A 123 -3.99 -19.71 24.03
CA GLU A 123 -2.76 -19.49 24.78
C GLU A 123 -2.54 -18.04 25.22
N SER A 124 -3.23 -17.01 24.68
CA SER A 124 -3.01 -15.60 25.08
C SER A 124 -3.23 -15.37 26.57
N ASP A 125 -4.27 -15.99 27.12
CA ASP A 125 -4.61 -15.86 28.55
C ASP A 125 -3.55 -16.53 29.47
N TYR A 126 -2.78 -17.49 28.95
CA TYR A 126 -1.74 -18.21 29.69
C TYR A 126 -0.32 -17.66 29.42
N LEU A 127 -0.05 -17.15 28.22
CA LEU A 127 1.26 -16.65 27.79
C LEU A 127 1.46 -15.15 28.07
N GLU A 128 0.40 -14.34 28.20
CA GLU A 128 0.52 -12.93 28.61
C GLU A 128 1.20 -12.72 29.97
N GLY A 129 1.19 -13.76 30.83
CA GLY A 129 1.90 -13.79 32.11
C GLY A 129 3.36 -14.27 32.04
N LEU A 130 3.79 -14.83 30.91
CA LEU A 130 5.12 -15.44 30.71
C LEU A 130 6.00 -14.67 29.71
N LEU A 131 5.43 -13.70 28.98
CA LEU A 131 6.19 -12.85 28.07
C LEU A 131 7.11 -11.89 28.83
N ASP A 132 8.35 -11.77 28.35
CA ASP A 132 9.27 -10.73 28.82
C ASP A 132 8.59 -9.35 28.72
N PRO A 133 8.69 -8.47 29.74
CA PRO A 133 8.01 -7.17 29.74
C PRO A 133 8.33 -6.27 28.54
N SER A 134 9.49 -6.41 27.90
CA SER A 134 9.82 -5.70 26.66
C SER A 134 9.04 -6.25 25.47
N VAL A 135 8.93 -7.57 25.35
CA VAL A 135 8.15 -8.25 24.31
C VAL A 135 6.66 -7.96 24.49
N LYS A 136 6.15 -8.04 25.73
CA LYS A 136 4.76 -7.72 26.05
C LYS A 136 4.39 -6.29 25.63
N ARG A 137 5.24 -5.30 25.94
CA ARG A 137 5.03 -3.90 25.51
C ARG A 137 4.97 -3.74 23.99
N ILE A 138 5.79 -4.47 23.24
CA ILE A 138 5.76 -4.42 21.76
C ILE A 138 4.46 -5.02 21.23
N VAL A 139 4.03 -6.17 21.79
CA VAL A 139 2.76 -6.81 21.42
C VAL A 139 1.57 -5.92 21.74
N ASP A 140 1.52 -5.36 22.96
CA ASP A 140 0.46 -4.45 23.39
C ASP A 140 0.39 -3.19 22.52
N TYR A 141 1.56 -2.60 22.21
CA TYR A 141 1.65 -1.43 21.31
C TYR A 141 1.13 -1.77 19.91
N ASN A 142 1.59 -2.89 19.33
CA ASN A 142 1.14 -3.32 18.00
C ASN A 142 -0.37 -3.60 17.99
N ASN A 143 -0.91 -4.24 19.03
CA ASN A 143 -2.34 -4.51 19.14
C ASN A 143 -3.17 -3.23 19.24
N CYS A 144 -2.74 -2.25 20.03
CA CYS A 144 -3.41 -0.95 20.12
C CYS A 144 -3.37 -0.23 18.77
N TYR A 145 -2.19 -0.14 18.14
CA TYR A 145 -2.02 0.51 16.85
C TYR A 145 -2.84 -0.16 15.74
N ASN A 146 -2.87 -1.50 15.71
CA ASN A 146 -3.66 -2.26 14.72
C ASN A 146 -5.16 -1.99 14.87
N LYS A 147 -5.64 -1.90 16.11
CA LYS A 147 -7.04 -1.59 16.37
C LYS A 147 -7.38 -0.18 15.91
N GLU A 148 -6.56 0.81 16.24
CA GLU A 148 -6.72 2.19 15.78
C GLU A 148 -6.67 2.29 14.25
N LEU A 149 -5.76 1.55 13.62
CA LEU A 149 -5.65 1.47 12.16
C LEU A 149 -6.92 0.89 11.54
N PHE A 150 -7.45 -0.22 12.08
CA PHE A 150 -8.70 -0.80 11.60
C PHE A 150 -9.87 0.18 11.78
N ASP A 151 -9.95 0.84 12.93
CA ASP A 151 -11.01 1.81 13.20
C ASP A 151 -10.95 2.98 12.20
N SER A 152 -9.75 3.49 11.88
CA SER A 152 -9.57 4.50 10.82
C SER A 152 -9.96 3.96 9.43
N LEU A 153 -9.53 2.75 9.06
CA LEU A 153 -9.92 2.13 7.79
C LEU A 153 -11.44 2.01 7.63
N ILE A 154 -12.16 1.72 8.72
CA ILE A 154 -13.63 1.61 8.68
C ILE A 154 -14.31 2.97 8.72
N GLN A 155 -13.81 3.92 9.51
CA GLN A 155 -14.39 5.27 9.66
C GLN A 155 -14.22 6.10 8.39
N ASP A 156 -13.05 6.05 7.76
CA ASP A 156 -12.69 6.86 6.59
C ASP A 156 -13.13 6.23 5.26
N ARG A 157 -13.88 5.12 5.33
CA ARG A 157 -14.35 4.38 4.15
C ARG A 157 -15.14 5.29 3.21
N ILE A 158 -14.91 5.12 1.92
CA ILE A 158 -15.67 5.80 0.87
C ILE A 158 -16.64 4.84 0.19
N ASP A 159 -17.89 5.28 0.03
CA ASP A 159 -18.90 4.55 -0.72
C ASP A 159 -18.78 4.90 -2.21
N LEU A 160 -18.28 3.96 -3.02
CA LEU A 160 -18.11 4.10 -4.48
C LEU A 160 -19.31 3.54 -5.27
N GLY A 161 -20.33 3.02 -4.60
CA GLY A 161 -21.48 2.39 -5.24
C GLY A 161 -22.21 3.35 -6.19
N ASN A 162 -22.58 2.84 -7.37
CA ASN A 162 -23.33 3.56 -8.41
C ASN A 162 -22.68 4.87 -8.91
N SER A 163 -21.35 4.97 -8.91
CA SER A 163 -20.66 6.20 -9.35
C SER A 163 -21.00 6.64 -10.78
N LEU A 164 -21.31 5.71 -11.69
CA LEU A 164 -21.67 6.02 -13.07
C LEU A 164 -23.17 6.33 -13.28
N ALA A 165 -24.04 6.14 -12.27
CA ALA A 165 -25.49 6.14 -12.46
C ALA A 165 -26.07 7.47 -12.97
N LYS A 166 -25.41 8.59 -12.69
CA LYS A 166 -25.83 9.93 -13.16
C LYS A 166 -25.23 10.30 -14.52
N HIS A 167 -24.28 9.53 -15.04
CA HIS A 167 -23.49 9.87 -16.21
C HIS A 167 -23.92 9.08 -17.44
N LEU A 168 -23.60 9.64 -18.61
CA LEU A 168 -23.68 8.96 -19.91
C LEU A 168 -22.31 8.33 -20.22
N ILE A 169 -21.71 7.69 -19.22
CA ILE A 169 -20.42 7.00 -19.31
C ILE A 169 -20.70 5.50 -19.32
N ASN A 170 -20.13 4.81 -20.30
CA ASN A 170 -20.18 3.37 -20.37
C ASN A 170 -19.17 2.74 -19.41
N ASP A 171 -19.56 1.68 -18.70
CA ASP A 171 -18.67 0.87 -17.85
C ASP A 171 -17.38 0.45 -18.58
N LYS A 172 -17.47 0.17 -19.89
CA LYS A 172 -16.31 -0.17 -20.72
C LYS A 172 -15.35 0.99 -20.96
N SER A 173 -15.85 2.22 -21.04
CA SER A 173 -15.03 3.43 -21.14
C SER A 173 -14.27 3.67 -19.83
N ARG A 174 -14.94 3.45 -18.69
CA ARG A 174 -14.29 3.43 -17.37
C ARG A 174 -13.21 2.35 -17.30
N ALA A 175 -13.51 1.12 -17.72
CA ALA A 175 -12.53 0.04 -17.72
C ALA A 175 -11.28 0.39 -18.57
N LEU A 176 -11.47 1.01 -19.74
CA LEU A 176 -10.36 1.48 -20.58
C LEU A 176 -9.54 2.58 -19.89
N MET A 177 -10.18 3.47 -19.15
CA MET A 177 -9.49 4.49 -18.36
C MET A 177 -8.63 3.85 -17.26
N VAL A 178 -9.15 2.85 -16.56
CA VAL A 178 -8.42 2.08 -15.54
C VAL A 178 -7.24 1.30 -16.17
N ASP A 179 -7.45 0.63 -17.31
CA ASP A 179 -6.38 -0.07 -18.03
C ASP A 179 -5.27 0.89 -18.48
N TRP A 180 -5.63 2.12 -18.86
CA TRP A 180 -4.65 3.16 -19.17
C TRP A 180 -3.91 3.64 -17.93
N MET A 181 -4.59 3.84 -16.79
CA MET A 181 -3.92 4.16 -15.51
C MET A 181 -2.88 3.09 -15.14
N ILE A 182 -3.19 1.81 -15.33
CA ILE A 182 -2.25 0.70 -15.11
C ILE A 182 -0.98 0.87 -15.94
N LYS A 183 -1.10 1.21 -17.23
CA LYS A 183 0.06 1.49 -18.08
C LYS A 183 0.89 2.66 -17.56
N VAL A 184 0.24 3.77 -17.19
CA VAL A 184 0.93 4.98 -16.72
C VAL A 184 1.77 4.69 -15.49
N PHE A 185 1.19 4.01 -14.49
CA PHE A 185 1.90 3.72 -13.25
C PHE A 185 2.88 2.55 -13.39
N GLY A 186 2.61 1.57 -14.27
CA GLY A 186 3.51 0.45 -14.55
C GLY A 186 4.79 0.85 -15.29
N CYS A 187 4.79 1.96 -16.02
CA CYS A 187 5.98 2.48 -16.70
C CYS A 187 6.89 3.34 -15.80
N ARG A 188 6.57 3.52 -14.51
CA ARG A 188 7.32 4.38 -13.59
C ARG A 188 7.98 3.57 -12.46
N ASN A 189 9.27 3.82 -12.25
CA ASN A 189 10.08 3.11 -11.26
C ASN A 189 9.83 3.54 -9.79
N PHE A 190 9.19 4.70 -9.57
CA PHE A 190 9.06 5.33 -8.25
C PHE A 190 7.61 5.52 -7.79
N THR A 191 6.66 4.87 -8.44
CA THR A 191 5.24 4.99 -8.04
C THR A 191 4.95 4.08 -6.85
N ASN A 192 4.31 4.62 -5.81
CA ASN A 192 3.70 3.80 -4.78
C ASN A 192 2.54 2.98 -5.39
N GLU A 193 2.40 1.70 -5.03
CA GLU A 193 1.26 0.89 -5.51
C GLU A 193 -0.09 1.52 -5.15
N ASN A 194 -0.16 2.22 -4.01
CA ASN A 194 -1.36 2.90 -3.55
C ASN A 194 -1.79 4.03 -4.51
N THR A 195 -0.87 4.66 -5.24
CA THR A 195 -1.17 5.77 -6.15
C THR A 195 -2.17 5.37 -7.24
N PHE A 196 -2.06 4.16 -7.77
CA PHE A 196 -3.03 3.62 -8.74
C PHE A 196 -4.42 3.50 -8.11
N PHE A 197 -4.52 2.84 -6.95
CA PHE A 197 -5.81 2.61 -6.29
C PHE A 197 -6.44 3.93 -5.82
N ARG A 198 -5.62 4.88 -5.36
CA ARG A 198 -6.02 6.25 -5.03
C ARG A 198 -6.62 6.96 -6.25
N ALA A 199 -5.97 6.90 -7.40
CA ALA A 199 -6.47 7.51 -8.64
C ALA A 199 -7.82 6.93 -9.09
N VAL A 200 -7.98 5.61 -9.03
CA VAL A 200 -9.25 4.93 -9.37
C VAL A 200 -10.36 5.34 -8.40
N ASN A 201 -10.09 5.32 -7.09
CA ASN A 201 -11.07 5.71 -6.08
C ASN A 201 -11.44 7.20 -6.19
N LEU A 202 -10.49 8.09 -6.47
CA LEU A 202 -10.77 9.52 -6.72
C LEU A 202 -11.70 9.71 -7.91
N MET A 203 -11.44 8.99 -9.02
CA MET A 203 -12.28 9.06 -10.21
C MET A 203 -13.71 8.62 -9.91
N ASP A 204 -13.89 7.45 -9.28
CA ASP A 204 -15.23 6.94 -8.95
C ASP A 204 -15.94 7.79 -7.89
N ALA A 205 -15.21 8.28 -6.88
CA ALA A 205 -15.75 9.16 -5.86
C ALA A 205 -16.22 10.49 -6.44
N TYR A 206 -15.45 11.07 -7.36
CA TYR A 206 -15.81 12.31 -8.03
C TYR A 206 -17.06 12.14 -8.89
N LEU A 207 -17.10 11.11 -9.75
CA LEU A 207 -18.26 10.81 -10.59
C LEU A 207 -19.52 10.57 -9.73
N LYS A 208 -19.40 9.90 -8.60
CA LYS A 208 -20.55 9.72 -7.70
C LYS A 208 -21.12 11.04 -7.16
N ASN A 209 -20.24 11.94 -6.71
CA ASN A 209 -20.60 13.09 -5.90
C ASN A 209 -20.83 14.37 -6.70
N THR A 210 -20.28 14.48 -7.90
CA THR A 210 -20.51 15.64 -8.76
C THR A 210 -21.98 15.77 -9.16
N GLU A 211 -22.43 17.01 -9.31
CA GLU A 211 -23.75 17.35 -9.84
C GLU A 211 -23.75 17.42 -11.37
N GLN A 212 -22.58 17.55 -11.99
CA GLN A 212 -22.44 17.64 -13.44
C GLN A 212 -22.62 16.26 -14.08
N GLN A 213 -23.35 16.22 -15.20
CA GLN A 213 -23.44 15.02 -16.02
C GLN A 213 -22.30 14.99 -17.04
N TYR A 214 -21.64 13.85 -17.15
CA TYR A 214 -20.51 13.63 -18.06
C TYR A 214 -20.81 12.51 -19.05
N ASN A 215 -20.08 12.50 -20.16
CA ASN A 215 -20.13 11.46 -21.18
C ASN A 215 -18.76 10.78 -21.35
N ASP A 216 -18.71 9.74 -22.18
CA ASP A 216 -17.49 8.95 -22.45
C ASP A 216 -16.26 9.79 -22.87
N SER A 217 -16.45 10.96 -23.50
CA SER A 217 -15.33 11.81 -23.95
C SER A 217 -14.67 12.60 -22.82
N ASP A 218 -15.39 12.83 -21.72
CA ASP A 218 -14.94 13.60 -20.56
C ASP A 218 -14.05 12.76 -19.62
N ILE A 219 -14.26 11.44 -19.60
CA ILE A 219 -13.61 10.53 -18.66
C ILE A 219 -12.10 10.61 -18.69
N TYR A 220 -11.53 10.91 -19.86
CA TYR A 220 -10.09 11.01 -20.02
C TYR A 220 -9.52 12.23 -19.30
N LEU A 221 -10.19 13.40 -19.37
CA LEU A 221 -9.76 14.59 -18.61
C LEU A 221 -9.86 14.33 -17.10
N ILE A 222 -10.97 13.74 -16.66
CA ILE A 222 -11.20 13.39 -15.26
C ILE A 222 -10.10 12.44 -14.77
N GLY A 223 -9.86 11.36 -15.50
CA GLY A 223 -8.94 10.33 -15.08
C GLY A 223 -7.47 10.77 -15.12
N VAL A 224 -7.01 11.54 -16.12
CA VAL A 224 -5.63 12.09 -16.10
C VAL A 224 -5.44 13.07 -14.94
N THR A 225 -6.49 13.81 -14.58
CA THR A 225 -6.46 14.72 -13.44
C THR A 225 -6.46 13.96 -12.11
N CYS A 226 -7.18 12.83 -12.02
CA CYS A 226 -7.13 11.94 -10.86
C CYS A 226 -5.74 11.31 -10.67
N ILE A 227 -5.04 10.95 -11.76
CA ILE A 227 -3.62 10.53 -11.69
C ILE A 227 -2.75 11.64 -11.10
N PHE A 228 -2.92 12.87 -11.59
CA PHE A 228 -2.16 14.02 -11.12
C PHE A 228 -2.37 14.25 -9.62
N ILE A 229 -3.62 14.27 -9.14
CA ILE A 229 -3.95 14.42 -7.72
C ILE A 229 -3.38 13.26 -6.91
N ALA A 230 -3.61 12.01 -7.31
CA ALA A 230 -3.13 10.84 -6.59
C ALA A 230 -1.61 10.84 -6.42
N SER A 231 -0.86 11.18 -7.48
CA SER A 231 0.60 11.23 -7.41
C SER A 231 1.11 12.28 -6.43
N LYS A 232 0.43 13.43 -6.30
CA LYS A 232 0.79 14.46 -5.31
C LYS A 232 0.48 14.07 -3.87
N VAL A 233 -0.43 13.12 -3.68
CA VAL A 233 -0.82 12.60 -2.36
C VAL A 233 0.10 11.47 -1.92
N GLU A 234 0.44 10.55 -2.83
CA GLU A 234 1.07 9.26 -2.50
C GLU A 234 2.56 9.17 -2.87
N ASP A 235 3.00 9.85 -3.93
CA ASP A 235 4.35 9.70 -4.45
C ASP A 235 5.29 10.78 -3.89
N ILE A 236 6.53 10.37 -3.61
CA ILE A 236 7.61 11.32 -3.29
C ILE A 236 7.93 12.18 -4.52
N GLU A 237 7.96 11.55 -5.69
CA GLU A 237 8.14 12.21 -6.99
C GLU A 237 6.80 12.20 -7.73
N CYS A 238 5.98 13.24 -7.54
CA CYS A 238 4.70 13.36 -8.24
C CYS A 238 4.88 13.75 -9.72
N PHE A 239 3.82 13.64 -10.51
CA PHE A 239 3.83 14.16 -11.88
C PHE A 239 3.85 15.69 -11.90
N ASP A 240 4.65 16.29 -12.77
CA ASP A 240 4.50 17.70 -13.10
C ASP A 240 3.37 17.91 -14.11
N ILE A 241 2.76 19.09 -14.09
CA ILE A 241 1.64 19.40 -15.02
C ILE A 241 2.06 19.28 -16.49
N GLU A 242 3.33 19.56 -16.81
CA GLU A 242 3.87 19.40 -18.15
C GLU A 242 3.88 17.93 -18.60
N THR A 243 4.25 17.01 -17.71
CA THR A 243 4.18 15.56 -17.96
C THR A 243 2.73 15.11 -18.19
N ILE A 244 1.77 15.63 -17.42
CA ILE A 244 0.35 15.34 -17.64
C ILE A 244 -0.08 15.82 -19.04
N ILE A 245 0.32 17.01 -19.45
CA ILE A 245 -0.06 17.59 -20.74
C ILE A 245 0.60 16.84 -21.89
N ILE A 246 1.93 16.72 -21.89
CA ILE A 246 2.72 16.25 -23.02
C ILE A 246 2.69 14.73 -23.10
N ASP A 247 3.07 14.06 -22.01
CA ASP A 247 3.33 12.63 -22.02
C ASP A 247 2.05 11.81 -21.82
N LEU A 248 1.20 12.24 -20.88
CA LEU A 248 -0.01 11.50 -20.56
C LEU A 248 -1.18 11.85 -21.47
N SER A 249 -1.43 13.14 -21.72
CA SER A 249 -2.59 13.60 -22.51
C SER A 249 -2.31 13.84 -23.99
N HIS A 250 -1.04 13.75 -24.42
CA HIS A 250 -0.60 14.05 -25.79
C HIS A 250 -1.08 15.42 -26.31
N ASN A 251 -0.95 16.45 -25.48
CA ASN A 251 -1.39 17.83 -25.73
C ASN A 251 -2.91 17.99 -25.99
N LYS A 252 -3.73 16.99 -25.61
CA LYS A 252 -5.19 17.09 -25.75
C LYS A 252 -5.80 18.13 -24.81
N PHE A 253 -5.19 18.34 -23.64
CA PHE A 253 -5.69 19.28 -22.63
C PHE A 253 -4.64 20.34 -22.29
N SER A 254 -5.12 21.56 -22.09
CA SER A 254 -4.31 22.66 -21.58
C SER A 254 -4.12 22.59 -20.07
N ALA A 255 -3.08 23.25 -19.56
CA ALA A 255 -2.86 23.43 -18.12
C ALA A 255 -4.08 24.03 -17.40
N TYR A 256 -4.80 24.95 -18.07
CA TYR A 256 -6.00 25.57 -17.53
C TYR A 256 -7.12 24.54 -17.33
N GLN A 257 -7.36 23.66 -18.31
CA GLN A 257 -8.38 22.62 -18.21
C GLN A 257 -8.06 21.62 -17.09
N ILE A 258 -6.81 21.16 -17.00
CA ILE A 258 -6.37 20.24 -15.95
C ILE A 258 -6.51 20.88 -14.56
N LYS A 259 -6.06 22.13 -14.37
CA LYS A 259 -6.19 22.84 -13.10
C LYS A 259 -7.65 23.13 -12.72
N THR A 260 -8.49 23.39 -13.70
CA THR A 260 -9.93 23.62 -13.47
C THR A 260 -10.61 22.32 -13.03
N MET A 261 -10.34 21.21 -13.72
CA MET A 261 -10.83 19.89 -13.34
C MET A 261 -10.29 19.46 -11.97
N GLU A 262 -9.01 19.74 -11.68
CA GLU A 262 -8.41 19.43 -10.39
C GLU A 262 -9.13 20.14 -9.25
N LYS A 263 -9.38 21.45 -9.43
CA LYS A 263 -10.11 22.24 -8.46
C LYS A 263 -11.53 21.68 -8.25
N ASP A 264 -12.23 21.36 -9.33
CA ASP A 264 -13.60 20.83 -9.27
C ASP A 264 -13.65 19.46 -8.56
N ILE A 265 -12.71 18.56 -8.84
CA ILE A 265 -12.58 17.27 -8.15
C ILE A 265 -12.35 17.49 -6.65
N LEU A 266 -11.40 18.35 -6.28
CA LEU A 266 -11.09 18.60 -4.87
C LEU A 266 -12.25 19.27 -4.13
N GLU A 267 -12.91 20.26 -4.73
CA GLU A 267 -14.08 20.92 -4.13
C GLU A 267 -15.25 19.94 -3.97
N THR A 268 -15.53 19.11 -4.99
CA THR A 268 -16.59 18.08 -4.93
C THR A 268 -16.34 17.08 -3.81
N LEU A 269 -15.07 16.73 -3.54
CA LEU A 269 -14.68 15.80 -2.48
C LEU A 269 -14.42 16.48 -1.13
N ASN A 270 -14.73 17.78 -0.99
CA ASN A 270 -14.41 18.58 0.21
C ASN A 270 -12.94 18.44 0.64
N TYR A 271 -12.04 18.37 -0.34
CA TYR A 271 -10.60 18.13 -0.17
C TYR A 271 -10.24 16.83 0.57
N ASN A 272 -11.18 15.89 0.73
CA ASN A 272 -10.91 14.59 1.30
C ASN A 272 -10.37 13.63 0.23
N THR A 273 -9.05 13.52 0.16
CA THR A 273 -8.33 12.58 -0.71
C THR A 273 -7.85 11.31 0.02
N ASN A 274 -8.02 11.25 1.35
CA ASN A 274 -7.36 10.28 2.23
C ASN A 274 -8.27 9.13 2.68
N PHE A 275 -9.25 8.74 1.86
CA PHE A 275 -10.06 7.54 2.14
C PHE A 275 -9.26 6.25 1.88
N PRO A 276 -9.45 5.15 2.61
CA PRO A 276 -8.68 3.94 2.39
C PRO A 276 -8.80 3.36 0.98
N THR A 277 -7.68 2.89 0.46
CA THR A 277 -7.55 2.21 -0.83
C THR A 277 -7.68 0.70 -0.68
N LEU A 278 -8.05 0.02 -1.77
CA LEU A 278 -8.11 -1.45 -1.81
C LEU A 278 -6.80 -2.13 -1.37
N ASN A 279 -5.65 -1.54 -1.71
CA ASN A 279 -4.35 -2.08 -1.33
C ASN A 279 -4.07 -1.92 0.16
N GLU A 280 -4.49 -0.82 0.79
CA GLU A 280 -4.36 -0.64 2.24
C GLU A 280 -5.19 -1.68 3.01
N TYR A 281 -6.41 -1.99 2.54
CA TYR A 281 -7.19 -3.11 3.11
C TYR A 281 -6.50 -4.46 2.92
N LEU A 282 -5.90 -4.71 1.75
CA LEU A 282 -5.14 -5.95 1.49
C LEU A 282 -3.91 -6.05 2.39
N GLN A 283 -3.15 -4.98 2.55
CA GLN A 283 -1.98 -4.93 3.42
C GLN A 283 -2.36 -5.16 4.88
N TYR A 284 -3.45 -4.54 5.35
CA TYR A 284 -4.00 -4.79 6.68
C TYR A 284 -4.32 -6.28 6.87
N LEU A 285 -5.06 -6.89 5.95
CA LEU A 285 -5.41 -8.30 6.01
C LEU A 285 -4.20 -9.24 5.98
N LYS A 286 -3.23 -8.97 5.09
CA LYS A 286 -1.96 -9.71 5.02
C LYS A 286 -1.25 -9.66 6.36
N PHE A 287 -1.12 -8.46 6.95
CA PHE A 287 -0.43 -8.28 8.21
C PHE A 287 -1.14 -9.00 9.36
N GLN A 288 -2.47 -8.97 9.42
CA GLN A 288 -3.22 -9.69 10.45
C GLN A 288 -3.07 -11.22 10.31
N LEU A 289 -3.10 -11.75 9.09
CA LEU A 289 -2.96 -13.19 8.85
C LEU A 289 -1.54 -13.73 9.02
N PHE A 290 -0.53 -12.99 8.53
CA PHE A 290 0.84 -13.48 8.38
C PHE A 290 1.86 -12.71 9.21
N GLY A 291 1.45 -11.66 9.92
CA GLY A 291 2.36 -10.79 10.68
C GLY A 291 3.38 -10.09 9.79
N GLN A 292 4.59 -9.89 10.34
CA GLN A 292 5.76 -9.36 9.62
C GLN A 292 6.58 -10.44 8.92
N SER A 293 5.97 -11.58 8.55
CA SER A 293 6.68 -12.69 7.92
C SER A 293 7.38 -12.24 6.62
N GLN A 294 8.66 -12.59 6.50
CA GLN A 294 9.46 -12.41 5.28
C GLN A 294 9.37 -13.63 4.35
N ASN A 295 8.38 -14.51 4.59
CA ASN A 295 8.19 -15.72 3.83
C ASN A 295 7.88 -15.43 2.35
N GLN A 296 8.64 -16.08 1.45
CA GLN A 296 8.53 -15.86 0.01
C GLN A 296 7.15 -16.26 -0.55
N SER A 297 6.52 -17.31 -0.01
CA SER A 297 5.17 -17.74 -0.39
C SER A 297 4.13 -16.68 -0.02
N VAL A 298 4.23 -16.09 1.17
CA VAL A 298 3.36 -14.97 1.59
C VAL A 298 3.52 -13.77 0.66
N GLN A 299 4.75 -13.46 0.25
CA GLN A 299 4.98 -12.38 -0.72
C GLN A 299 4.37 -12.70 -2.08
N SER A 300 4.55 -13.93 -2.60
CA SER A 300 3.95 -14.36 -3.88
C SER A 300 2.41 -14.32 -3.85
N ILE A 301 1.80 -14.70 -2.73
CA ILE A 301 0.34 -14.58 -2.51
C ILE A 301 -0.11 -13.12 -2.56
N TYR A 302 0.62 -12.22 -1.90
CA TYR A 302 0.32 -10.79 -1.89
C TYR A 302 0.48 -10.16 -3.28
N ASP A 303 1.57 -10.45 -4.00
CA ASP A 303 1.81 -9.92 -5.35
C ASP A 303 0.72 -10.37 -6.32
N THR A 304 0.32 -11.65 -6.22
CA THR A 304 -0.81 -12.20 -7.00
C THR A 304 -2.13 -11.51 -6.61
N ALA A 305 -2.35 -11.24 -5.33
CA ALA A 305 -3.56 -10.56 -4.85
C ALA A 305 -3.62 -9.10 -5.33
N SER A 306 -2.51 -8.37 -5.27
CA SER A 306 -2.38 -7.01 -5.81
C SER A 306 -2.66 -6.99 -7.32
N HIS A 307 -2.17 -7.99 -8.06
CA HIS A 307 -2.46 -8.13 -9.49
C HIS A 307 -3.96 -8.38 -9.77
N ILE A 308 -4.61 -9.27 -9.01
CA ILE A 308 -6.06 -9.53 -9.14
C ILE A 308 -6.87 -8.31 -8.71
N LEU A 309 -6.45 -7.55 -7.71
CA LEU A 309 -7.09 -6.28 -7.35
C LEU A 309 -7.08 -5.29 -8.52
N LYS A 310 -5.93 -5.12 -9.18
CA LYS A 310 -5.82 -4.28 -10.40
C LYS A 310 -6.74 -4.78 -11.51
N LEU A 311 -6.89 -6.11 -11.66
CA LEU A 311 -7.84 -6.71 -12.59
C LEU A 311 -9.29 -6.36 -12.21
N CYS A 312 -9.70 -6.58 -10.96
CA CYS A 312 -11.05 -6.26 -10.47
C CYS A 312 -11.36 -4.76 -10.54
N CYS A 313 -10.36 -3.87 -10.47
CA CYS A 313 -10.56 -2.44 -10.64
C CYS A 313 -11.13 -2.05 -12.01
N HIS A 314 -10.99 -2.88 -13.06
CA HIS A 314 -11.63 -2.62 -14.36
C HIS A 314 -13.14 -2.84 -14.31
N ASP A 315 -13.58 -3.83 -13.53
CA ASP A 315 -14.98 -4.23 -13.46
C ASP A 315 -15.78 -3.29 -12.55
N PHE A 316 -16.74 -2.59 -13.14
CA PHE A 316 -17.52 -1.61 -12.41
C PHE A 316 -18.36 -2.24 -11.29
N GLN A 317 -18.89 -3.45 -11.47
CA GLN A 317 -19.70 -4.12 -10.46
C GLN A 317 -18.85 -4.55 -9.25
N MET A 318 -17.59 -4.92 -9.47
CA MET A 318 -16.65 -5.21 -8.38
C MET A 318 -16.38 -3.98 -7.52
N MET A 319 -16.22 -2.82 -8.14
CA MET A 319 -15.97 -1.55 -7.43
C MET A 319 -17.17 -1.04 -6.64
N GLN A 320 -18.38 -1.58 -6.89
CA GLN A 320 -19.56 -1.32 -6.06
C GLN A 320 -19.58 -2.15 -4.76
N CYS A 321 -18.78 -3.21 -4.67
CA CYS A 321 -18.66 -3.98 -3.44
C CYS A 321 -17.89 -3.18 -2.38
N GLN A 322 -18.17 -3.45 -1.09
CA GLN A 322 -17.37 -2.88 -0.01
C GLN A 322 -15.89 -3.25 -0.21
N GLN A 323 -14.99 -2.27 -0.16
CA GLN A 323 -13.57 -2.46 -0.50
C GLN A 323 -12.88 -3.50 0.40
N MET A 324 -13.17 -3.49 1.70
CA MET A 324 -12.67 -4.51 2.65
C MET A 324 -13.13 -5.93 2.28
N LEU A 325 -14.39 -6.08 1.87
CA LEU A 325 -14.95 -7.36 1.45
C LEU A 325 -14.25 -7.87 0.19
N LEU A 326 -14.04 -6.97 -0.79
CA LEU A 326 -13.33 -7.28 -2.02
C LEU A 326 -11.88 -7.71 -1.76
N ALA A 327 -11.14 -6.96 -0.95
CA ALA A 327 -9.77 -7.30 -0.58
C ALA A 327 -9.68 -8.66 0.14
N ALA A 328 -10.59 -8.94 1.06
CA ALA A 328 -10.67 -10.23 1.75
C ALA A 328 -10.99 -11.37 0.80
N SER A 329 -11.96 -11.22 -0.11
CA SER A 329 -12.31 -12.25 -1.08
C SER A 329 -11.16 -12.56 -2.04
N ILE A 330 -10.40 -11.55 -2.48
CA ILE A 330 -9.25 -11.73 -3.36
C ILE A 330 -8.10 -12.42 -2.63
N LEU A 331 -7.74 -11.99 -1.41
CA LEU A 331 -6.72 -12.67 -0.61
C LEU A 331 -7.14 -14.11 -0.28
N GLY A 332 -8.43 -14.29 0.00
CA GLY A 332 -9.09 -15.58 0.11
C GLY A 332 -8.80 -16.51 -1.08
N TYR A 333 -9.10 -15.99 -2.27
CA TYR A 333 -8.96 -16.70 -3.54
C TYR A 333 -7.49 -17.02 -3.87
N THR A 334 -6.57 -16.08 -3.65
CA THR A 334 -5.15 -16.30 -3.96
C THR A 334 -4.52 -17.36 -3.08
N ILE A 335 -4.78 -17.35 -1.77
CA ILE A 335 -4.30 -18.41 -0.88
C ILE A 335 -4.94 -19.75 -1.27
N TYR A 336 -6.25 -19.78 -1.56
CA TYR A 336 -6.92 -21.01 -2.03
C TYR A 336 -6.22 -21.60 -3.26
N LYS A 337 -5.94 -20.76 -4.27
CA LYS A 337 -5.26 -21.18 -5.50
C LYS A 337 -3.80 -21.57 -5.26
N TYR A 338 -3.11 -20.87 -4.38
CA TYR A 338 -1.73 -21.19 -4.02
C TYR A 338 -1.63 -22.57 -3.33
N ILE A 339 -2.51 -22.85 -2.35
CA ILE A 339 -2.60 -24.17 -1.71
C ILE A 339 -2.98 -25.24 -2.74
N GLU A 340 -3.88 -24.94 -3.67
CA GLU A 340 -4.29 -25.86 -4.73
C GLU A 340 -3.14 -26.24 -5.68
N LEU A 341 -2.21 -25.33 -5.97
CA LEU A 341 -1.04 -25.60 -6.81
C LEU A 341 0.03 -26.42 -6.10
N HIS A 342 0.19 -26.25 -4.78
CA HIS A 342 1.26 -26.88 -4.00
C HIS A 342 0.87 -28.21 -3.31
N GLN A 343 -0.41 -28.58 -3.28
CA GLN A 343 -0.89 -29.87 -2.73
C GLN A 343 -1.54 -30.73 -3.83
N SER A 344 -0.83 -31.78 -4.26
CA SER A 344 -1.21 -32.61 -5.42
C SER A 344 -1.60 -34.05 -5.08
N SER A 345 -1.53 -34.48 -3.81
CA SER A 345 -1.89 -35.87 -3.42
C SER A 345 -3.32 -36.02 -2.87
N LYS A 346 -3.89 -37.23 -2.94
CA LYS A 346 -5.29 -37.51 -2.50
C LYS A 346 -5.46 -37.49 -0.97
N GLU A 347 -4.45 -37.88 -0.20
CA GLU A 347 -4.48 -37.81 1.27
C GLU A 347 -4.37 -36.37 1.80
N GLU A 348 -3.87 -35.44 0.98
CA GLU A 348 -3.84 -34.01 1.28
C GLU A 348 -5.19 -33.31 1.10
N GLN A 349 -6.20 -33.94 0.48
CA GLN A 349 -7.50 -33.27 0.20
C GLN A 349 -8.30 -32.94 1.46
N GLU A 350 -8.30 -33.80 2.48
CA GLU A 350 -8.99 -33.50 3.74
C GLU A 350 -8.28 -32.39 4.53
N LYS A 351 -6.94 -32.39 4.55
CA LYS A 351 -6.13 -31.32 5.14
C LYS A 351 -6.31 -30.00 4.39
N LYS A 352 -6.38 -30.04 3.06
CA LYS A 352 -6.67 -28.91 2.17
C LYS A 352 -8.02 -28.26 2.51
N ASN A 353 -9.08 -29.07 2.60
CA ASN A 353 -10.41 -28.58 2.97
C ASN A 353 -10.45 -27.97 4.37
N LYS A 354 -9.69 -28.52 5.32
CA LYS A 354 -9.58 -27.98 6.68
C LYS A 354 -8.85 -26.63 6.69
N ASN A 355 -7.69 -26.54 6.06
CA ASN A 355 -6.89 -25.31 5.97
C ASN A 355 -7.68 -24.20 5.26
N GLN A 356 -8.39 -24.53 4.18
CA GLN A 356 -9.23 -23.57 3.44
C GLN A 356 -10.38 -23.01 4.29
N LYS A 357 -11.11 -23.88 5.00
CA LYS A 357 -12.18 -23.43 5.91
C LYS A 357 -11.62 -22.52 7.00
N GLN A 358 -10.45 -22.86 7.55
CA GLN A 358 -9.80 -22.08 8.59
C GLN A 358 -9.40 -20.69 8.09
N GLN A 359 -8.73 -20.62 6.93
CA GLN A 359 -8.35 -19.37 6.30
C GLN A 359 -9.56 -18.46 6.03
N ILE A 360 -10.66 -19.01 5.50
CA ILE A 360 -11.90 -18.25 5.26
C ILE A 360 -12.45 -17.68 6.58
N ASN A 361 -12.50 -18.50 7.63
CA ASN A 361 -12.99 -18.05 8.94
C ASN A 361 -12.12 -16.93 9.53
N ASN A 362 -10.80 -17.02 9.38
CA ASN A 362 -9.87 -15.99 9.84
C ASN A 362 -10.12 -14.67 9.11
N LEU A 363 -10.16 -14.69 7.77
CA LEU A 363 -10.43 -13.50 6.95
C LEU A 363 -11.76 -12.82 7.29
N ILE A 364 -12.82 -13.62 7.44
CA ILE A 364 -14.16 -13.13 7.80
C ILE A 364 -14.12 -12.46 9.18
N ARG A 365 -13.41 -13.06 10.13
CA ARG A 365 -13.28 -12.52 11.47
C ARG A 365 -12.46 -11.24 11.50
N ILE A 366 -11.27 -11.23 10.89
CA ILE A 366 -10.37 -10.07 10.85
C ILE A 366 -11.06 -8.88 10.21
N GLY A 367 -11.77 -9.11 9.09
CA GLY A 367 -12.49 -8.05 8.40
C GLY A 367 -13.87 -7.73 8.94
N GLN A 368 -14.32 -8.42 10.00
CA GLN A 368 -15.67 -8.30 10.56
C GLN A 368 -16.77 -8.43 9.49
N LEU A 369 -16.61 -9.40 8.59
CA LEU A 369 -17.45 -9.61 7.43
C LEU A 369 -18.58 -10.60 7.71
N LYS A 370 -19.62 -10.59 6.87
CA LYS A 370 -20.63 -11.65 6.86
C LYS A 370 -20.22 -12.77 5.90
N PHE A 371 -20.41 -14.01 6.33
CA PHE A 371 -20.04 -15.20 5.55
C PHE A 371 -20.71 -15.24 4.17
N ASP A 372 -22.00 -14.95 4.09
CA ASP A 372 -22.75 -14.98 2.82
C ASP A 372 -22.29 -13.90 1.85
N GLU A 373 -22.02 -12.69 2.35
CA GLU A 373 -21.50 -11.57 1.54
C GLU A 373 -20.10 -11.90 1.01
N TYR A 374 -19.25 -12.49 1.85
CA TYR A 374 -17.91 -12.94 1.47
C TYR A 374 -17.95 -14.01 0.39
N LEU A 375 -18.77 -15.07 0.55
CA LEU A 375 -18.87 -16.12 -0.46
C LEU A 375 -19.41 -15.60 -1.79
N ASN A 376 -20.38 -14.69 -1.75
CA ASN A 376 -20.91 -14.08 -2.97
C ASN A 376 -19.85 -13.23 -3.68
N CYS A 377 -19.08 -12.43 -2.94
CA CYS A 377 -17.98 -11.64 -3.51
C CYS A 377 -16.87 -12.54 -4.06
N PHE A 378 -16.49 -13.60 -3.34
CA PHE A 378 -15.51 -14.59 -3.78
C PHE A 378 -15.91 -15.23 -5.12
N LYS A 379 -17.16 -15.65 -5.28
CA LYS A 379 -17.68 -16.20 -6.55
C LYS A 379 -17.62 -15.18 -7.69
N LYS A 380 -17.93 -13.91 -7.40
CA LYS A 380 -17.82 -12.84 -8.40
C LYS A 380 -16.37 -12.61 -8.82
N VAL A 381 -15.42 -12.60 -7.88
CA VAL A 381 -13.98 -12.52 -8.17
C VAL A 381 -13.57 -13.64 -9.13
N GLU A 382 -13.96 -14.88 -8.84
CA GLU A 382 -13.65 -16.04 -9.69
C GLU A 382 -14.24 -15.91 -11.10
N GLN A 383 -15.47 -15.43 -11.22
CA GLN A 383 -16.12 -15.14 -12.51
C GLN A 383 -15.39 -14.05 -13.30
N VAL A 384 -15.04 -12.94 -12.64
CA VAL A 384 -14.33 -11.83 -13.29
C VAL A 384 -12.97 -12.32 -13.80
N ILE A 385 -12.21 -13.07 -13.01
CA ILE A 385 -10.93 -13.66 -13.43
C ILE A 385 -11.13 -14.59 -14.63
N SER A 386 -12.11 -15.49 -14.58
CA SER A 386 -12.33 -16.52 -15.61
C SER A 386 -12.78 -15.94 -16.95
N PHE A 387 -13.51 -14.82 -16.93
CA PHE A 387 -14.10 -14.22 -18.13
C PHE A 387 -13.48 -12.87 -18.51
N PHE A 388 -12.40 -12.45 -17.85
CA PHE A 388 -11.83 -11.11 -18.01
C PHE A 388 -11.53 -10.76 -19.47
N GLU A 389 -10.76 -11.61 -20.16
CA GLU A 389 -10.35 -11.37 -21.56
C GLU A 389 -11.54 -11.30 -22.52
N ARG A 390 -12.60 -12.08 -22.23
CA ARG A 390 -13.82 -12.07 -23.04
C ARG A 390 -14.64 -10.80 -22.80
N GLN A 391 -14.71 -10.33 -21.57
CA GLN A 391 -15.49 -9.14 -21.19
C GLN A 391 -14.78 -7.84 -21.57
N TYR A 392 -13.45 -7.80 -21.40
CA TYR A 392 -12.59 -6.63 -21.58
C TYR A 392 -11.45 -6.89 -22.58
N PRO A 393 -11.73 -7.28 -23.84
CA PRO A 393 -10.70 -7.69 -24.81
C PRO A 393 -9.73 -6.57 -25.24
N ARG A 394 -10.05 -5.32 -24.89
CA ARG A 394 -9.21 -4.14 -25.17
C ARG A 394 -8.34 -3.72 -23.98
N CYS A 395 -8.57 -4.27 -22.78
CA CYS A 395 -7.81 -3.96 -21.58
C CYS A 395 -6.65 -4.95 -21.46
N VAL A 396 -5.47 -4.55 -21.92
CA VAL A 396 -4.32 -5.46 -22.13
C VAL A 396 -3.07 -5.03 -21.36
N ASN A 397 -3.09 -3.87 -20.71
CA ASN A 397 -1.88 -3.32 -20.11
C ASN A 397 -1.46 -4.08 -18.86
N LEU A 398 -2.43 -4.60 -18.10
CA LEU A 398 -2.14 -5.43 -16.94
C LEU A 398 -1.34 -6.70 -17.30
N GLN A 399 -1.63 -7.32 -18.44
CA GLN A 399 -0.90 -8.49 -18.93
C GLN A 399 0.52 -8.16 -19.40
N LYS A 400 0.72 -6.97 -19.98
CA LYS A 400 2.01 -6.54 -20.55
C LYS A 400 3.06 -6.23 -19.48
N ILE A 401 2.64 -5.76 -18.30
CA ILE A 401 3.54 -5.40 -17.21
C ILE A 401 4.28 -6.64 -16.67
N ASN A 402 3.65 -7.82 -16.68
CA ASN A 402 4.27 -9.07 -16.24
C ASN A 402 5.32 -9.65 -17.20
N ILE A 403 5.50 -9.09 -18.41
CA ILE A 403 6.43 -9.60 -19.42
C ILE A 403 7.76 -8.82 -19.43
N GLN A 404 7.83 -7.68 -18.72
CA GLN A 404 9.00 -6.79 -18.73
C GLN A 404 9.85 -6.82 -17.45
N ASN A 405 9.41 -7.56 -16.43
CA ASN A 405 10.18 -7.90 -15.23
C ASN A 405 10.45 -9.40 -15.20
#